data_AF-A0A0P1ETG6-F1
#
_entry.id   AF-A0A0P1ETG6-F1
#
_cell.length_a   1.000
_cell.length_b   1.000
_cell.length_c   1.000
_cell.angle_alpha   90.00
_cell.angle_beta   90.00
_cell.angle_gamma   90.00
#
_symmetry.space_group_name_H-M   'P 1'
#
loop_
_entity.id
_entity.type
_entity.pdbx_description
1 polymer ?
#
loop_
_entity_poly.entity_id
_entity_poly.type
_entity_poly.pdbx_seq_one_letter_code
_entity_poly.pdbx_strand_id
1 'polypeptide(L)'
;MTEKNSTAPAIAVEGLWQVFGENAASALRDARSAGDEKSIAEKLKEKSLIPAVRAANFEVKSGELFVIMGLSGSGKSTLIRCISRLIEPTAGSVRIDGEDILQASDKRLIELRRHKLGMVFQHFGLFPHMTVADNVGFPLKMQGMGKAERRARALEVLEMVDLNGREDTYPRNLSGGQRQRVGIARSLAVNPDIWFLDEPFSALDPLIRRQLQDEFLNIQATLKKSIVFITHDIQEALKLADRIAIMKDGEVVQIGTPEEIILHPVNDYVAEFSKDVPKGRHARVESVLMEGIPANMPDDPGIRVGMSIDAALSKCMDLYEPVPVRDAQGELIGAVNPHELAKALQAEET
;
A
#
# COMPACT_ATOMS: atom_id res chain seq x y z
N MET A 1 19.30 -18.32 14.43
CA MET A 1 19.08 -16.87 14.33
C MET A 1 20.15 -16.32 13.41
N THR A 2 19.89 -16.34 12.11
CA THR A 2 20.74 -15.74 11.09
C THR A 2 20.06 -14.44 10.70
N GLU A 3 20.73 -13.32 10.96
CA GLU A 3 20.32 -12.00 10.47
C GLU A 3 20.17 -12.08 8.95
N LYS A 4 18.92 -12.03 8.46
CA LYS A 4 18.63 -11.78 7.05
C LYS A 4 18.90 -10.29 6.79
N ASN A 5 20.17 -9.91 6.66
CA ASN A 5 20.54 -8.76 5.85
C ASN A 5 20.37 -9.15 4.37
N SER A 6 19.12 -9.29 3.95
CA SER A 6 18.76 -9.39 2.55
C SER A 6 18.51 -7.98 2.06
N THR A 7 19.48 -7.39 1.35
CA THR A 7 19.29 -6.17 0.57
C THR A 7 18.34 -6.37 -0.62
N ALA A 8 17.93 -7.62 -0.89
CA ALA A 8 17.00 -7.94 -1.96
C ALA A 8 15.57 -7.54 -1.58
N PRO A 9 14.79 -6.98 -2.53
CA PRO A 9 13.40 -6.64 -2.30
C PRO A 9 12.55 -7.90 -2.06
N ALA A 10 11.47 -7.74 -1.28
CA ALA A 10 10.51 -8.82 -1.05
C ALA A 10 9.73 -9.17 -2.32
N ILE A 11 9.42 -8.15 -3.14
CA ILE A 11 8.83 -8.30 -4.48
C ILE A 11 9.61 -7.44 -5.46
N ALA A 12 9.99 -8.00 -6.61
CA ALA A 12 10.47 -7.24 -7.75
C ALA A 12 9.59 -7.53 -8.97
N VAL A 13 9.17 -6.48 -9.68
CA VAL A 13 8.34 -6.56 -10.87
C VAL A 13 9.09 -5.86 -12.01
N GLU A 14 9.31 -6.56 -13.11
CA GLU A 14 10.07 -6.05 -14.26
C GLU A 14 9.28 -6.26 -15.56
N GLY A 15 9.00 -5.16 -16.25
CA GLY A 15 8.36 -5.12 -17.56
C GLY A 15 7.06 -5.92 -17.63
N LEU A 16 6.26 -5.90 -16.56
CA LEU A 16 5.07 -6.73 -16.43
C LEU A 16 3.93 -6.20 -17.32
N TRP A 17 3.36 -7.08 -18.13
CA TRP A 17 2.20 -6.80 -18.97
C TRP A 17 1.06 -7.76 -18.65
N GLN A 18 -0.15 -7.22 -18.64
CA GLN A 18 -1.36 -8.02 -18.68
C GLN A 18 -2.34 -7.44 -19.70
N VAL A 19 -2.64 -8.23 -20.72
CA VAL A 19 -3.51 -7.88 -21.83
C VAL A 19 -4.66 -8.88 -21.90
N PHE A 20 -5.89 -8.40 -21.81
CA PHE A 20 -7.07 -9.23 -21.96
C PHE A 20 -7.55 -9.24 -23.41
N GLY A 21 -8.07 -10.40 -23.84
CA GLY A 21 -8.63 -10.64 -25.17
C GLY A 21 -8.00 -11.87 -25.84
N GLU A 22 -8.61 -12.31 -26.93
CA GLU A 22 -8.12 -13.46 -27.68
C GLU A 22 -6.76 -13.17 -28.34
N ASN A 23 -5.86 -14.14 -28.34
CA ASN A 23 -4.51 -14.02 -28.93
C ASN A 23 -3.64 -12.89 -28.35
N ALA A 24 -3.97 -12.40 -27.14
CA ALA A 24 -3.28 -11.29 -26.49
C ALA A 24 -1.76 -11.43 -26.43
N ALA A 25 -1.25 -12.63 -26.12
CA ALA A 25 0.19 -12.90 -26.07
C ALA A 25 0.87 -12.73 -27.45
N SER A 26 0.24 -13.18 -28.53
CA SER A 26 0.79 -12.99 -29.87
C SER A 26 0.74 -11.53 -30.28
N ALA A 27 -0.41 -10.88 -30.07
CA ALA A 27 -0.59 -9.47 -30.40
C ALA A 27 0.39 -8.57 -29.64
N LEU A 28 0.68 -8.87 -28.36
CA LEU A 28 1.68 -8.14 -27.59
C LEU A 28 3.10 -8.36 -28.14
N ARG A 29 3.46 -9.58 -28.55
CA ARG A 29 4.76 -9.84 -29.19
C ARG A 29 4.92 -9.04 -30.48
N ASP A 30 3.89 -9.04 -31.34
CA ASP A 30 3.89 -8.29 -32.59
C ASP A 30 3.90 -6.77 -32.36
N ALA A 31 3.20 -6.31 -31.32
CA ALA A 31 3.16 -4.89 -30.97
C ALA A 31 4.48 -4.42 -30.36
N ARG A 32 5.23 -5.25 -29.64
CA ARG A 32 6.52 -4.87 -29.03
C ARG A 32 7.58 -4.42 -30.02
N SER A 33 7.50 -4.84 -31.29
CA SER A 33 8.38 -4.31 -32.35
C SER A 33 7.98 -2.91 -32.84
N ALA A 34 6.87 -2.34 -32.36
CA ALA A 34 6.29 -1.08 -32.83
C ALA A 34 6.90 0.19 -32.24
N GLY A 35 7.73 0.12 -31.18
CA GLY A 35 8.31 1.29 -30.53
C GLY A 35 7.97 1.38 -29.04
N ASP A 36 7.57 2.56 -28.58
CA ASP A 36 7.36 2.86 -27.17
C ASP A 36 6.07 2.26 -26.59
N GLU A 37 5.96 2.26 -25.26
CA GLU A 37 4.85 1.61 -24.52
C GLU A 37 3.47 2.20 -24.84
N LYS A 38 3.41 3.46 -25.26
CA LYS A 38 2.18 4.13 -25.70
C LYS A 38 1.73 3.56 -27.04
N SER A 39 2.62 3.53 -28.03
CA SER A 39 2.33 2.93 -29.35
C SER A 39 1.92 1.47 -29.25
N ILE A 40 2.57 0.69 -28.36
CA ILE A 40 2.19 -0.72 -28.12
C ILE A 40 0.74 -0.81 -27.65
N ALA A 41 0.36 0.01 -26.68
CA ALA A 41 -0.98 -0.03 -26.09
C ALA A 41 -2.08 0.42 -27.07
N GLU A 42 -1.81 1.42 -27.91
CA GLU A 42 -2.73 1.87 -28.95
C GLU A 42 -3.01 0.76 -29.97
N LYS A 43 -1.96 0.09 -30.48
CA LYS A 43 -2.11 -1.05 -31.40
C LYS A 43 -2.89 -2.23 -30.80
N LEU A 44 -2.73 -2.47 -29.50
CA LEU A 44 -3.52 -3.49 -28.80
C LEU A 44 -4.99 -3.08 -28.73
N LYS A 45 -5.28 -1.81 -28.42
CA LYS A 45 -6.65 -1.27 -28.39
C LYS A 45 -7.32 -1.30 -29.76
N GLU A 46 -6.59 -1.01 -30.84
CA GLU A 46 -7.07 -1.13 -32.22
C GLU A 46 -7.54 -2.56 -32.56
N LYS A 47 -6.88 -3.56 -31.96
CA LYS A 47 -7.27 -4.98 -32.06
C LYS A 47 -8.35 -5.39 -31.04
N SER A 48 -9.00 -4.42 -30.38
CA SER A 48 -9.99 -4.63 -29.31
C SER A 48 -9.45 -5.43 -28.11
N LEU A 49 -8.14 -5.36 -27.86
CA LEU A 49 -7.49 -5.93 -26.69
C LEU A 49 -7.38 -4.87 -25.58
N ILE A 50 -7.42 -5.32 -24.33
CA ILE A 50 -7.39 -4.43 -23.16
C ILE A 50 -6.04 -4.57 -22.45
N PRO A 51 -5.08 -3.64 -22.65
CA PRO A 51 -3.83 -3.63 -21.92
C PRO A 51 -4.04 -3.10 -20.50
N ALA A 52 -4.46 -3.99 -19.59
CA ALA A 52 -4.79 -3.65 -18.21
C ALA A 52 -3.58 -3.38 -17.31
N VAL A 53 -2.41 -3.92 -17.66
CA VAL A 53 -1.11 -3.56 -17.06
C VAL A 53 -0.10 -3.41 -18.18
N ARG A 54 0.65 -2.31 -18.17
CA ARG A 54 1.55 -1.86 -19.23
C ARG A 54 2.94 -1.65 -18.65
N ALA A 55 3.83 -2.60 -18.94
CA ALA A 55 5.25 -2.55 -18.57
C ALA A 55 5.52 -2.09 -17.12
N ALA A 56 4.78 -2.62 -16.14
CA ALA A 56 4.98 -2.20 -14.75
C ALA A 56 6.40 -2.57 -14.27
N ASN A 57 7.11 -1.62 -13.67
CA ASN A 57 8.45 -1.77 -13.13
C ASN A 57 8.49 -1.18 -11.71
N PHE A 58 8.68 -2.00 -10.68
CA PHE A 58 8.87 -1.53 -9.32
C PHE A 58 9.35 -2.63 -8.38
N GLU A 59 9.80 -2.22 -7.20
CA GLU A 59 10.20 -3.09 -6.11
C GLU A 59 9.49 -2.71 -4.81
N VAL A 60 9.14 -3.75 -4.04
CA VAL A 60 8.63 -3.65 -2.67
C VAL A 60 9.68 -4.20 -1.72
N LYS A 61 10.18 -3.36 -0.83
CA LYS A 61 11.19 -3.67 0.17
C LYS A 61 10.62 -4.59 1.26
N SER A 62 11.52 -5.28 1.96
CA SER A 62 11.11 -6.10 3.11
C SER A 62 10.55 -5.22 4.22
N GLY A 63 9.37 -5.56 4.75
CA GLY A 63 8.68 -4.81 5.80
C GLY A 63 8.01 -3.50 5.35
N GLU A 64 8.07 -3.15 4.07
CA GLU A 64 7.45 -1.95 3.51
C GLU A 64 5.94 -2.11 3.34
N LEU A 65 5.19 -1.06 3.68
CA LEU A 65 3.81 -0.87 3.27
C LEU A 65 3.77 -0.05 1.97
N PHE A 66 3.68 -0.78 0.86
CA PHE A 66 3.64 -0.22 -0.48
C PHE A 66 2.20 -0.07 -0.96
N VAL A 67 1.74 1.15 -1.18
CA VAL A 67 0.39 1.44 -1.65
C VAL A 67 0.37 1.57 -3.16
N ILE A 68 -0.60 0.93 -3.82
CA ILE A 68 -0.93 1.13 -5.22
C ILE A 68 -2.24 1.89 -5.29
N MET A 69 -2.19 3.09 -5.86
CA MET A 69 -3.30 4.03 -5.93
C MET A 69 -3.69 4.33 -7.39
N GLY A 70 -4.92 4.77 -7.61
CA GLY A 70 -5.42 5.21 -8.91
C GLY A 70 -6.92 5.07 -9.02
N LEU A 71 -7.51 5.61 -10.09
CA LEU A 71 -8.95 5.55 -10.31
C LEU A 71 -9.44 4.12 -10.60
N SER A 72 -10.76 3.91 -10.52
CA SER A 72 -11.36 2.65 -10.97
C SER A 72 -10.98 2.37 -12.43
N GLY A 73 -10.66 1.12 -12.75
CA GLY A 73 -10.22 0.72 -14.09
C GLY A 73 -8.75 0.98 -14.42
N SER A 74 -7.94 1.57 -13.53
CA SER A 74 -6.52 1.86 -13.82
C SER A 74 -5.58 0.64 -13.83
N GLY A 75 -6.07 -0.56 -13.48
CA GLY A 75 -5.29 -1.80 -13.54
C GLY A 75 -4.75 -2.32 -12.19
N LYS A 76 -5.00 -1.64 -11.07
CA LYS A 76 -4.47 -1.99 -9.72
C LYS A 76 -4.75 -3.44 -9.30
N SER A 77 -6.02 -3.83 -9.29
CA SER A 77 -6.42 -5.19 -8.89
C SER A 77 -5.96 -6.25 -9.89
N THR A 78 -5.74 -5.88 -11.15
CA THR A 78 -5.11 -6.78 -12.13
C THR A 78 -3.63 -6.97 -11.80
N LEU A 79 -2.91 -5.89 -11.50
CA LEU A 79 -1.50 -5.91 -11.14
C LEU A 79 -1.24 -6.79 -9.91
N ILE A 80 -1.99 -6.61 -8.81
CA ILE A 80 -1.81 -7.44 -7.59
C ILE A 80 -2.12 -8.92 -7.84
N ARG A 81 -3.08 -9.22 -8.73
CA ARG A 81 -3.43 -10.60 -9.11
C ARG A 81 -2.37 -11.22 -10.03
N CYS A 82 -1.70 -10.43 -10.85
CA CYS A 82 -0.52 -10.89 -11.59
C CYS A 82 0.66 -11.17 -10.66
N ILE A 83 0.91 -10.31 -9.68
CA ILE A 83 2.00 -10.48 -8.70
C ILE A 83 1.77 -11.69 -7.78
N SER A 84 0.52 -11.97 -7.40
CA SER A 84 0.14 -13.19 -6.66
C SER A 84 -0.08 -14.42 -7.58
N ARG A 85 0.12 -14.24 -8.90
CA ARG A 85 -0.10 -15.20 -9.97
C ARG A 85 -1.50 -15.86 -9.95
N LEU A 86 -2.50 -15.15 -9.44
CA LEU A 86 -3.91 -15.52 -9.57
C LEU A 86 -4.42 -15.27 -10.99
N ILE A 87 -3.80 -14.33 -11.69
CA ILE A 87 -3.94 -14.10 -13.12
C ILE A 87 -2.56 -14.31 -13.73
N GLU A 88 -2.45 -15.15 -14.76
CA GLU A 88 -1.19 -15.33 -15.47
C GLU A 88 -0.90 -14.05 -16.29
N PRO A 89 0.23 -13.36 -16.05
CA PRO A 89 0.58 -12.19 -16.83
C PRO A 89 0.89 -12.57 -18.28
N THR A 90 0.65 -11.64 -19.20
CA THR A 90 0.91 -11.85 -20.62
C THR A 90 2.41 -11.82 -20.94
N ALA A 91 3.19 -11.00 -20.21
CA ALA A 91 4.65 -10.95 -20.32
C ALA A 91 5.29 -10.24 -19.12
N GLY A 92 6.63 -10.29 -19.03
CA GLY A 92 7.41 -9.69 -17.96
C GLY A 92 7.90 -10.71 -16.95
N SER A 93 8.37 -10.26 -15.80
CA SER A 93 8.77 -11.13 -14.69
C SER A 93 8.32 -10.60 -13.34
N VAL A 94 8.08 -11.52 -12.41
CA VAL A 94 7.79 -11.21 -11.01
C VAL A 94 8.70 -12.10 -10.17
N ARG A 95 9.46 -11.50 -9.25
CA ARG A 95 10.29 -12.22 -8.30
C ARG A 95 9.80 -12.01 -6.87
N ILE A 96 9.74 -13.07 -6.08
CA ILE A 96 9.40 -13.02 -4.65
C ILE A 96 10.58 -13.57 -3.85
N ASP A 97 11.21 -12.73 -3.01
CA ASP A 97 12.54 -12.98 -2.40
C ASP A 97 13.56 -13.54 -3.43
N GLY A 98 13.60 -12.93 -4.61
CA GLY A 98 14.51 -13.31 -5.70
C GLY A 98 14.10 -14.54 -6.54
N GLU A 99 13.08 -15.31 -6.14
CA GLU A 99 12.56 -16.43 -6.93
C GLU A 99 11.59 -15.94 -8.00
N ASP A 100 11.87 -16.19 -9.29
CA ASP A 100 10.92 -15.90 -10.38
C ASP A 100 9.70 -16.82 -10.29
N ILE A 101 8.58 -16.24 -9.89
CA ILE A 101 7.35 -16.99 -9.65
C ILE A 101 6.62 -17.37 -10.93
N LEU A 102 6.96 -16.78 -12.10
CA LEU A 102 6.35 -17.15 -13.38
C LEU A 102 6.93 -18.47 -13.91
N GLN A 103 8.18 -18.77 -13.55
CA GLN A 103 8.84 -20.04 -13.86
C GLN A 103 8.59 -21.12 -12.81
N ALA A 104 7.97 -20.77 -11.68
CA ALA A 104 7.64 -21.72 -10.62
C ALA A 104 6.62 -22.76 -11.10
N SER A 105 6.80 -24.02 -10.67
CA SER A 105 5.80 -25.07 -10.89
C SER A 105 4.54 -24.83 -10.05
N ASP A 106 3.41 -25.44 -10.45
CA ASP A 106 2.16 -25.36 -9.70
C ASP A 106 2.31 -25.78 -8.23
N LYS A 107 3.10 -26.83 -7.98
CA LYS A 107 3.38 -27.29 -6.60
C LYS A 107 4.09 -26.20 -5.79
N ARG A 108 5.08 -25.53 -6.39
CA ARG A 108 5.82 -24.46 -5.73
C ARG A 108 4.94 -23.24 -5.46
N LEU A 109 4.08 -22.87 -6.40
CA LEU A 109 3.09 -21.81 -6.20
C LEU A 109 2.13 -22.12 -5.04
N ILE A 110 1.67 -23.37 -4.92
CA ILE A 110 0.81 -23.81 -3.82
C ILE A 110 1.54 -23.65 -2.48
N GLU A 111 2.80 -24.04 -2.40
CA GLU A 111 3.61 -23.85 -1.19
C GLU A 111 3.78 -22.37 -0.82
N LEU A 112 4.10 -21.51 -1.79
CA LEU A 112 4.19 -20.06 -1.59
C LEU A 112 2.88 -19.49 -1.04
N ARG A 113 1.74 -19.84 -1.64
CA ARG A 113 0.41 -19.37 -1.20
C ARG A 113 0.00 -19.90 0.16
N ARG A 114 0.46 -21.10 0.53
CA ARG A 114 0.15 -21.69 1.83
C ARG A 114 0.95 -21.05 2.95
N HIS A 115 2.21 -20.74 2.73
CA HIS A 115 3.13 -20.41 3.83
C HIS A 115 3.66 -18.98 3.81
N LYS A 116 3.65 -18.31 2.67
CA LYS A 116 4.35 -17.04 2.47
C LYS A 116 3.43 -15.88 2.07
N LEU A 117 2.43 -16.16 1.25
CA LEU A 117 1.55 -15.13 0.70
C LEU A 117 0.20 -15.13 1.42
N GLY A 118 -0.25 -13.95 1.86
CA GLY A 118 -1.61 -13.71 2.33
C GLY A 118 -2.36 -12.80 1.37
N MET A 119 -3.67 -13.00 1.23
CA MET A 119 -4.50 -12.11 0.41
C MET A 119 -5.82 -11.76 1.09
N VAL A 120 -6.18 -10.48 1.01
CA VAL A 120 -7.48 -9.92 1.37
C VAL A 120 -8.11 -9.35 0.11
N PHE A 121 -9.34 -9.77 -0.18
CA PHE A 121 -10.09 -9.36 -1.36
C PHE A 121 -11.04 -8.20 -1.03
N GLN A 122 -11.39 -7.42 -2.05
CA GLN A 122 -12.35 -6.31 -1.96
C GLN A 122 -13.73 -6.77 -1.46
N HIS A 123 -14.21 -7.92 -1.94
CA HIS A 123 -15.34 -8.61 -1.36
C HIS A 123 -14.84 -9.62 -0.33
N PHE A 124 -15.38 -9.59 0.89
CA PHE A 124 -14.92 -10.33 2.08
C PHE A 124 -14.49 -11.79 1.84
N GLY A 125 -15.07 -12.44 0.82
CA GLY A 125 -14.66 -13.77 0.34
C GLY A 125 -14.85 -14.85 1.40
N LEU A 126 -15.73 -14.64 2.37
CA LEU A 126 -15.98 -15.55 3.48
C LEU A 126 -16.86 -16.71 3.03
N PHE A 127 -16.60 -17.90 3.55
CA PHE A 127 -17.43 -19.07 3.33
C PHE A 127 -18.70 -18.95 4.18
N PRO A 128 -19.90 -18.80 3.57
CA PRO A 128 -21.12 -18.49 4.30
C PRO A 128 -21.63 -19.65 5.16
N HIS A 129 -21.21 -20.87 4.85
CA HIS A 129 -21.56 -22.11 5.54
C HIS A 129 -20.56 -22.49 6.65
N MET A 130 -19.52 -21.69 6.87
CA MET A 130 -18.54 -21.89 7.93
C MET A 130 -18.70 -20.84 9.01
N THR A 131 -18.37 -21.20 10.26
CA THR A 131 -18.28 -20.23 11.37
C THR A 131 -17.13 -19.24 11.13
N VAL A 132 -17.07 -18.18 11.94
CA VAL A 132 -15.96 -17.22 11.93
C VAL A 132 -14.63 -17.93 12.21
N ALA A 133 -14.55 -18.75 13.26
CA ALA A 133 -13.35 -19.51 13.60
C ALA A 133 -12.96 -20.49 12.49
N ASP A 134 -13.92 -21.16 11.85
CA ASP A 134 -13.62 -22.06 10.72
C ASP A 134 -13.15 -21.31 9.48
N ASN A 135 -13.68 -20.11 9.21
CA ASN A 135 -13.18 -19.24 8.14
C ASN A 135 -11.72 -18.86 8.39
N VAL A 136 -11.40 -18.41 9.61
CA VAL A 136 -10.04 -18.01 9.98
C VAL A 136 -9.08 -19.20 9.96
N GLY A 137 -9.51 -20.36 10.45
CA GLY A 137 -8.70 -21.59 10.46
C GLY A 137 -8.68 -22.35 9.14
N PHE A 138 -9.37 -21.88 8.09
CA PHE A 138 -9.43 -22.58 6.80
C PHE A 138 -8.06 -22.71 6.10
N PRO A 139 -7.23 -21.65 6.02
CA PRO A 139 -5.90 -21.78 5.41
C PRO A 139 -5.00 -22.77 6.15
N LEU A 140 -5.08 -22.82 7.48
CA LEU A 140 -4.34 -23.77 8.32
C LEU A 140 -4.78 -25.22 8.06
N LYS A 141 -6.09 -25.43 7.83
CA LYS A 141 -6.60 -26.73 7.37
C LYS A 141 -5.97 -27.13 6.03
N MET A 142 -5.77 -26.18 5.11
CA MET A 142 -5.12 -26.44 3.81
C MET A 142 -3.62 -26.72 3.94
N GLN A 143 -2.97 -26.28 5.02
CA GLN A 143 -1.61 -26.67 5.39
C GLN A 143 -1.53 -28.05 6.06
N GLY A 144 -2.67 -28.68 6.37
CA GLY A 144 -2.73 -29.97 7.04
C GLY A 144 -2.73 -29.90 8.58
N MET A 145 -2.90 -28.70 9.16
CA MET A 145 -2.91 -28.50 10.62
C MET A 145 -4.13 -29.17 11.28
N GLY A 146 -3.90 -29.76 12.47
CA GLY A 146 -4.92 -30.47 13.24
C GLY A 146 -6.07 -29.57 13.71
N LYS A 147 -7.25 -30.16 13.96
CA LYS A 147 -8.48 -29.38 14.28
C LYS A 147 -8.36 -28.53 15.56
N ALA A 148 -7.71 -29.04 16.60
CA ALA A 148 -7.55 -28.32 17.85
C ALA A 148 -6.57 -27.14 17.69
N GLU A 149 -5.42 -27.39 17.06
CA GLU A 149 -4.38 -26.40 16.81
C GLU A 149 -4.85 -25.26 15.90
N ARG A 150 -5.52 -25.60 14.78
CA ARG A 150 -6.08 -24.56 13.88
C ARG A 150 -7.14 -23.71 14.56
N ARG A 151 -7.93 -24.27 15.50
CA ARG A 151 -8.92 -23.50 16.25
C ARG A 151 -8.22 -22.59 17.25
N ALA A 152 -7.25 -23.09 18.02
CA ALA A 152 -6.47 -22.27 18.94
C ALA A 152 -5.83 -21.08 18.21
N ARG A 153 -5.16 -21.33 17.08
CA ARG A 153 -4.57 -20.27 16.26
C ARG A 153 -5.61 -19.30 15.70
N ALA A 154 -6.78 -19.79 15.30
CA ALA A 154 -7.86 -18.92 14.83
C ALA A 154 -8.37 -17.99 15.94
N LEU A 155 -8.48 -18.47 17.18
CA LEU A 155 -8.90 -17.67 18.34
C LEU A 155 -7.88 -16.56 18.65
N GLU A 156 -6.58 -16.89 18.69
CA GLU A 156 -5.51 -15.89 18.88
C GLU A 156 -5.61 -14.75 17.86
N VAL A 157 -5.88 -15.09 16.60
CA VAL A 157 -5.94 -14.09 15.52
C VAL A 157 -7.24 -13.30 15.55
N LEU A 158 -8.34 -13.92 16.01
CA LEU A 158 -9.61 -13.20 16.24
C LEU A 158 -9.49 -12.20 17.38
N GLU A 159 -8.70 -12.51 18.41
CA GLU A 159 -8.38 -11.58 19.49
C GLU A 159 -7.59 -10.37 18.96
N MET A 160 -6.57 -10.60 18.10
CA MET A 160 -5.78 -9.53 17.48
C MET A 160 -6.61 -8.56 16.62
N VAL A 161 -7.73 -9.01 16.05
CA VAL A 161 -8.63 -8.17 15.24
C VAL A 161 -9.89 -7.73 15.99
N ASP A 162 -9.92 -7.87 17.32
CA ASP A 162 -11.06 -7.46 18.16
C ASP A 162 -12.39 -8.12 17.73
N LEU A 163 -12.39 -9.45 17.57
CA LEU A 163 -13.57 -10.26 17.25
C LEU A 163 -13.87 -11.36 18.29
N ASN A 164 -13.39 -11.19 19.51
CA ASN A 164 -13.69 -12.10 20.62
C ASN A 164 -15.20 -12.24 20.85
N GLY A 165 -15.66 -13.45 21.19
CA GLY A 165 -17.06 -13.79 21.40
C GLY A 165 -17.91 -13.97 20.13
N ARG A 166 -17.31 -13.88 18.93
CA ARG A 166 -18.00 -14.08 17.63
C ARG A 166 -17.56 -15.35 16.90
N GLU A 167 -16.78 -16.19 17.55
CA GLU A 167 -15.99 -17.25 16.91
C GLU A 167 -16.88 -18.35 16.32
N ASP A 168 -17.99 -18.66 16.99
CA ASP A 168 -18.99 -19.64 16.54
C ASP A 168 -20.16 -19.00 15.78
N THR A 169 -20.07 -17.70 15.45
CA THR A 169 -21.06 -16.99 14.63
C THR A 169 -20.85 -17.26 13.13
N TYR A 170 -21.89 -17.13 12.31
CA TYR A 170 -21.79 -17.22 10.84
C TYR A 170 -21.64 -15.84 10.19
N PRO A 171 -20.95 -15.70 9.03
CA PRO A 171 -20.71 -14.42 8.37
C PRO A 171 -21.95 -13.56 8.09
N ARG A 172 -23.10 -14.19 7.85
CA ARG A 172 -24.39 -13.50 7.61
C ARG A 172 -24.92 -12.73 8.82
N ASN A 173 -24.45 -13.06 10.03
CA ASN A 173 -24.86 -12.42 11.29
C ASN A 173 -23.88 -11.32 11.73
N LEU A 174 -22.92 -10.96 10.88
CA LEU A 174 -21.90 -9.94 11.16
C LEU A 174 -22.21 -8.64 10.42
N SER A 175 -21.72 -7.51 10.94
CA SER A 175 -21.68 -6.25 10.21
C SER A 175 -20.64 -6.29 9.07
N GLY A 176 -20.65 -5.29 8.18
CA GLY A 176 -19.65 -5.17 7.11
C GLY A 176 -18.21 -5.12 7.65
N GLY A 177 -17.95 -4.27 8.65
CA GLY A 177 -16.64 -4.17 9.29
C GLY A 177 -16.20 -5.46 9.98
N GLN A 178 -17.12 -6.16 10.64
CA GLN A 178 -16.84 -7.46 11.25
C GLN A 178 -16.48 -8.51 10.19
N ARG A 179 -17.20 -8.57 9.05
CA ARG A 179 -16.83 -9.47 7.94
C ARG A 179 -15.44 -9.15 7.39
N GLN A 180 -15.07 -7.87 7.31
CA GLN A 180 -13.74 -7.47 6.89
C GLN A 180 -12.66 -7.93 7.86
N ARG A 181 -12.87 -7.74 9.17
CA ARG A 181 -11.98 -8.25 10.23
C ARG A 181 -11.78 -9.76 10.13
N VAL A 182 -12.81 -10.54 9.83
CA VAL A 182 -12.68 -11.99 9.59
C VAL A 182 -11.81 -12.27 8.36
N GLY A 183 -11.95 -11.51 7.28
CA GLY A 183 -11.13 -11.65 6.07
C GLY A 183 -9.65 -11.37 6.34
N ILE A 184 -9.36 -10.31 7.09
CA ILE A 184 -8.03 -9.94 7.58
C ILE A 184 -7.47 -11.05 8.47
N ALA A 185 -8.21 -11.46 9.50
CA ALA A 185 -7.81 -12.53 10.42
C ALA A 185 -7.49 -13.84 9.68
N ARG A 186 -8.33 -14.23 8.72
CA ARG A 186 -8.08 -15.44 7.90
C ARG A 186 -6.75 -15.35 7.16
N SER A 187 -6.44 -14.21 6.55
CA SER A 187 -5.18 -14.02 5.84
C SER A 187 -3.96 -14.00 6.79
N LEU A 188 -4.13 -13.50 8.02
CA LEU A 188 -3.09 -13.45 9.05
C LEU A 188 -2.87 -14.78 9.78
N ALA A 189 -3.83 -15.70 9.73
CA ALA A 189 -3.76 -16.97 10.46
C ALA A 189 -2.50 -17.78 10.12
N VAL A 190 -2.08 -17.76 8.84
CA VAL A 190 -0.87 -18.43 8.34
C VAL A 190 0.42 -17.65 8.58
N ASN A 191 0.34 -16.46 9.20
CA ASN A 191 1.46 -15.56 9.44
C ASN A 191 2.29 -15.26 8.17
N PRO A 192 1.67 -14.76 7.08
CA PRO A 192 2.34 -14.59 5.79
C PRO A 192 3.49 -13.59 5.90
N ASP A 193 4.50 -13.73 5.04
CA ASP A 193 5.61 -12.77 4.93
C ASP A 193 5.24 -11.58 4.03
N ILE A 194 4.45 -11.87 2.98
CA ILE A 194 3.96 -10.90 2.02
C ILE A 194 2.43 -10.89 2.08
N TRP A 195 1.85 -9.71 2.22
CA TRP A 195 0.42 -9.54 2.42
C TRP A 195 -0.18 -8.60 1.38
N PHE A 196 -1.08 -9.14 0.57
CA PHE A 196 -1.79 -8.42 -0.49
C PHE A 196 -3.17 -7.99 0.01
N LEU A 197 -3.49 -6.70 -0.08
CA LEU A 197 -4.80 -6.16 0.29
C LEU A 197 -5.39 -5.39 -0.89
N ASP A 198 -6.48 -5.91 -1.46
CA ASP A 198 -7.16 -5.31 -2.62
C ASP A 198 -8.39 -4.53 -2.15
N GLU A 199 -8.25 -3.21 -1.95
CA GLU A 199 -9.29 -2.30 -1.45
C GLU A 199 -10.04 -2.81 -0.19
N PRO A 200 -9.32 -3.14 0.90
CA PRO A 200 -9.91 -3.84 2.04
C PRO A 200 -10.97 -3.01 2.78
N PHE A 201 -11.00 -1.68 2.65
CA PHE A 201 -11.93 -0.83 3.40
C PHE A 201 -12.91 -0.03 2.53
N SER A 202 -12.93 -0.27 1.21
CA SER A 202 -13.75 0.50 0.27
C SER A 202 -15.26 0.33 0.50
N ALA A 203 -15.69 -0.87 0.89
CA ALA A 203 -17.10 -1.21 1.11
C ALA A 203 -17.64 -0.81 2.50
N LEU A 204 -16.90 0.01 3.26
CA LEU A 204 -17.21 0.33 4.66
C LEU A 204 -17.57 1.81 4.86
N ASP A 205 -18.45 2.06 5.81
CA ASP A 205 -18.83 3.40 6.26
C ASP A 205 -17.61 4.18 6.79
N PRO A 206 -17.55 5.51 6.65
CA PRO A 206 -16.37 6.30 6.98
C PRO A 206 -15.83 6.14 8.42
N LEU A 207 -16.72 6.01 9.41
CA LEU A 207 -16.31 5.85 10.82
C LEU A 207 -15.66 4.49 11.06
N ILE A 208 -16.27 3.41 10.55
CA ILE A 208 -15.74 2.04 10.66
C ILE A 208 -14.45 1.90 9.85
N ARG A 209 -14.37 2.55 8.67
CA ARG A 209 -13.16 2.59 7.86
C ARG A 209 -11.98 3.15 8.64
N ARG A 210 -12.14 4.32 9.27
CA ARG A 210 -11.07 4.96 10.06
C ARG A 210 -10.61 4.06 11.21
N GLN A 211 -11.56 3.49 11.94
CA GLN A 211 -11.27 2.57 13.04
C GLN A 211 -10.46 1.35 12.55
N LEU A 212 -10.86 0.71 11.46
CA LEU A 212 -10.10 -0.44 10.93
C LEU A 212 -8.73 -0.06 10.38
N GLN A 213 -8.57 1.15 9.85
CA GLN A 213 -7.26 1.66 9.43
C GLN A 213 -6.32 1.82 10.64
N ASP A 214 -6.81 2.37 11.76
CA ASP A 214 -6.01 2.50 12.99
C ASP A 214 -5.62 1.13 13.57
N GLU A 215 -6.56 0.19 13.59
CA GLU A 215 -6.29 -1.20 13.99
C GLU A 215 -5.29 -1.89 13.07
N PHE A 216 -5.41 -1.67 11.76
CA PHE A 216 -4.48 -2.20 10.78
C PHE A 216 -3.05 -1.68 10.97
N LEU A 217 -2.89 -0.39 11.27
CA LEU A 217 -1.59 0.19 11.60
C LEU A 217 -0.97 -0.47 12.84
N ASN A 218 -1.76 -0.73 13.88
CA ASN A 218 -1.28 -1.42 15.08
C ASN A 218 -0.81 -2.85 14.77
N ILE A 219 -1.56 -3.57 13.93
CA ILE A 219 -1.19 -4.92 13.47
C ILE A 219 0.09 -4.87 12.64
N GLN A 220 0.19 -3.93 11.69
CA GLN A 220 1.38 -3.78 10.83
C GLN A 220 2.63 -3.44 11.65
N ALA A 221 2.52 -2.51 12.61
CA ALA A 221 3.62 -2.11 13.48
C ALA A 221 4.18 -3.28 14.29
N THR A 222 3.31 -4.23 14.65
CA THR A 222 3.67 -5.43 15.42
C THR A 222 4.28 -6.52 14.53
N LEU A 223 3.69 -6.78 13.35
CA LEU A 223 4.06 -7.93 12.52
C LEU A 223 5.18 -7.66 11.51
N LYS A 224 5.42 -6.40 11.14
CA LYS A 224 6.46 -5.95 10.19
C LYS A 224 6.51 -6.77 8.89
N LYS A 225 5.35 -7.06 8.32
CA LYS A 225 5.22 -7.80 7.05
C LYS A 225 5.39 -6.86 5.86
N SER A 226 5.83 -7.40 4.72
CA SER A 226 5.78 -6.67 3.45
C SER A 226 4.34 -6.62 2.95
N ILE A 227 3.80 -5.43 2.75
CA ILE A 227 2.39 -5.23 2.40
C ILE A 227 2.30 -4.55 1.05
N VAL A 228 1.45 -5.08 0.17
CA VAL A 228 1.00 -4.39 -1.04
C VAL A 228 -0.48 -4.08 -0.87
N PHE A 229 -0.80 -2.81 -0.75
CA PHE A 229 -2.13 -2.33 -0.40
C PHE A 229 -2.73 -1.51 -1.55
N ILE A 230 -3.93 -1.83 -2.00
CA ILE A 230 -4.62 -1.08 -3.04
C ILE A 230 -5.67 -0.18 -2.40
N THR A 231 -5.70 1.08 -2.84
CA THR A 231 -6.80 1.99 -2.55
C THR A 231 -7.05 2.95 -3.71
N HIS A 232 -8.20 3.62 -3.67
CA HIS A 232 -8.51 4.78 -4.49
C HIS A 232 -8.56 6.08 -3.64
N ASP A 233 -8.42 5.99 -2.32
CA ASP A 233 -8.48 7.11 -1.38
C ASP A 233 -7.08 7.62 -1.06
N ILE A 234 -6.80 8.89 -1.38
CA ILE A 234 -5.49 9.50 -1.14
C ILE A 234 -5.21 9.59 0.37
N GLN A 235 -6.20 9.89 1.19
CA GLN A 235 -6.01 10.08 2.64
C GLN A 235 -5.58 8.76 3.29
N GLU A 236 -6.10 7.65 2.78
CA GLU A 236 -5.67 6.31 3.18
C GLU A 236 -4.22 6.02 2.76
N ALA A 237 -3.86 6.33 1.52
CA ALA A 237 -2.50 6.15 1.04
C ALA A 237 -1.49 6.98 1.87
N LEU A 238 -1.80 8.25 2.13
CA LEU A 238 -0.94 9.15 2.90
C LEU A 238 -0.82 8.76 4.38
N LYS A 239 -1.85 8.13 4.95
CA LYS A 239 -1.84 7.67 6.33
C LYS A 239 -1.07 6.37 6.52
N LEU A 240 -1.13 5.47 5.54
CA LEU A 240 -0.63 4.10 5.67
C LEU A 240 0.73 3.87 5.01
N ALA A 241 1.01 4.52 3.88
CA ALA A 241 2.09 4.13 2.99
C ALA A 241 3.47 4.59 3.45
N ASP A 242 4.45 3.71 3.28
CA ASP A 242 5.86 4.12 3.19
C ASP A 242 6.14 4.70 1.80
N ARG A 243 5.61 4.04 0.75
CA ARG A 243 5.69 4.47 -0.65
C ARG A 243 4.39 4.20 -1.38
N ILE A 244 4.06 5.10 -2.32
CA ILE A 244 2.84 5.08 -3.12
C ILE A 244 3.23 4.98 -4.59
N ALA A 245 2.59 4.06 -5.31
CA ALA A 245 2.60 3.98 -6.76
C ALA A 245 1.25 4.42 -7.32
N ILE A 246 1.23 5.48 -8.12
CA ILE A 246 0.00 5.95 -8.79
C ILE A 246 -0.10 5.32 -10.17
N MET A 247 -1.25 4.69 -10.45
CA MET A 247 -1.54 4.03 -11.71
C MET A 247 -2.63 4.75 -12.51
N LYS A 248 -2.41 4.84 -13.82
CA LYS A 248 -3.38 5.36 -14.81
C LYS A 248 -3.38 4.47 -16.05
N ASP A 249 -4.55 4.04 -16.50
CA ASP A 249 -4.71 3.31 -17.77
C ASP A 249 -3.71 2.13 -17.95
N GLY A 250 -3.45 1.39 -16.86
CA GLY A 250 -2.55 0.25 -16.81
C GLY A 250 -1.07 0.58 -16.61
N GLU A 251 -0.69 1.85 -16.61
CA GLU A 251 0.69 2.34 -16.45
C GLU A 251 0.95 2.81 -15.02
N VAL A 252 2.15 2.56 -14.51
CA VAL A 252 2.62 3.14 -13.23
C VAL A 252 3.22 4.52 -13.56
N VAL A 253 2.53 5.58 -13.15
CA VAL A 253 2.83 6.97 -13.53
C VAL A 253 3.92 7.58 -12.64
N GLN A 254 3.81 7.39 -11.33
CA GLN A 254 4.76 7.90 -10.34
C GLN A 254 4.85 6.93 -9.18
N ILE A 255 6.07 6.74 -8.68
CA ILE A 255 6.33 6.04 -7.43
C ILE A 255 7.13 6.98 -6.55
N GLY A 256 6.68 7.20 -5.32
CA GLY A 256 7.36 8.07 -4.37
C GLY A 256 6.85 7.90 -2.95
N THR A 257 7.48 8.59 -2.02
CA THR A 257 6.96 8.77 -0.67
C THR A 257 5.67 9.61 -0.69
N PRO A 258 4.82 9.53 0.35
CA PRO A 258 3.66 10.41 0.48
C PRO A 258 3.98 11.89 0.26
N GLU A 259 5.14 12.35 0.74
CA GLU A 259 5.63 13.71 0.58
C GLU A 259 5.96 14.05 -0.89
N GLU A 260 6.70 13.19 -1.57
CA GLU A 260 7.04 13.37 -3.00
C GLU A 260 5.78 13.40 -3.88
N ILE A 261 4.77 12.58 -3.58
CA ILE A 261 3.50 12.58 -4.32
C ILE A 261 2.76 13.91 -4.18
N ILE A 262 2.75 14.52 -2.99
CA ILE A 262 2.03 15.76 -2.73
C ILE A 262 2.81 16.99 -3.22
N LEU A 263 4.10 17.06 -2.91
CA LEU A 263 4.91 18.25 -3.13
C LEU A 263 5.51 18.29 -4.54
N HIS A 264 5.75 17.12 -5.13
CA HIS A 264 6.40 16.98 -6.44
C HIS A 264 5.63 16.03 -7.36
N PRO A 265 4.35 16.32 -7.68
CA PRO A 265 3.60 15.53 -8.65
C PRO A 265 4.23 15.64 -10.04
N VAL A 266 4.46 14.51 -10.72
CA VAL A 266 5.12 14.49 -12.04
C VAL A 266 4.25 15.02 -13.19
N ASN A 267 2.94 15.13 -12.99
CA ASN A 267 1.99 15.67 -13.95
C ASN A 267 0.66 16.07 -13.28
N ASP A 268 -0.22 16.73 -14.03
CA ASP A 268 -1.53 17.20 -13.58
C ASP A 268 -2.42 16.07 -13.05
N TYR A 269 -2.32 14.87 -13.62
CA TYR A 269 -3.08 13.71 -13.15
C TYR A 269 -2.67 13.28 -11.74
N VAL A 270 -1.38 13.31 -11.41
CA VAL A 270 -0.93 13.05 -10.04
C VAL A 270 -1.31 14.21 -9.12
N ALA A 271 -1.15 15.45 -9.59
CA ALA A 271 -1.51 16.64 -8.82
C ALA A 271 -2.99 16.63 -8.41
N GLU A 272 -3.88 16.14 -9.28
CA GLU A 272 -5.32 15.99 -9.00
C GLU A 272 -5.63 15.19 -7.73
N PHE A 273 -4.85 14.16 -7.40
CA PHE A 273 -5.06 13.39 -6.17
C PHE A 273 -4.68 14.16 -4.90
N SER A 274 -3.82 15.17 -5.02
CA SER A 274 -3.32 15.97 -3.90
C SER A 274 -4.05 17.31 -3.72
N LYS A 275 -4.94 17.70 -4.65
CA LYS A 275 -5.63 19.01 -4.64
C LYS A 275 -6.34 19.31 -3.32
N ASP A 276 -7.10 18.34 -2.81
CA ASP A 276 -7.90 18.51 -1.58
C ASP A 276 -7.15 18.05 -0.32
N VAL A 277 -5.85 17.76 -0.42
CA VAL A 277 -5.03 17.34 0.72
C VAL A 277 -4.40 18.58 1.36
N PRO A 278 -4.64 18.84 2.66
CA PRO A 278 -3.92 19.89 3.37
C PRO A 278 -2.43 19.54 3.42
N LYS A 279 -1.62 20.15 2.54
CA LYS A 279 -0.22 19.77 2.30
C LYS A 279 0.59 19.79 3.61
N GLY A 280 0.36 20.77 4.48
CA GLY A 280 1.06 20.90 5.75
C GLY A 280 0.79 19.82 6.82
N ARG A 281 -0.23 18.96 6.68
CA ARG A 281 -0.40 17.81 7.60
C ARG A 281 0.51 16.63 7.28
N HIS A 282 0.90 16.51 6.02
CA HIS A 282 1.66 15.36 5.51
C HIS A 282 3.08 15.73 5.07
N ALA A 283 3.35 17.00 4.84
CA ALA A 283 4.70 17.52 4.61
C ALA A 283 5.49 17.62 5.92
N ARG A 284 6.78 17.32 5.84
CA ARG A 284 7.72 17.46 6.96
C ARG A 284 8.36 18.84 6.97
N VAL A 285 8.80 19.30 8.13
CA VAL A 285 9.46 20.61 8.30
C VAL A 285 10.67 20.79 7.38
N GLU A 286 11.39 19.70 7.11
CA GLU A 286 12.55 19.68 6.20
C GLU A 286 12.23 20.21 4.80
N SER A 287 11.00 20.03 4.33
CA SER A 287 10.56 20.45 2.99
C SER A 287 10.43 21.97 2.82
N VAL A 288 10.39 22.72 3.92
CA VAL A 288 10.14 24.18 3.95
C VAL A 288 11.25 24.93 4.70
N LEU A 289 12.43 24.31 4.84
CA LEU A 289 13.59 24.97 5.39
C LEU A 289 13.96 26.21 4.56
N MET A 290 14.30 27.29 5.26
CA MET A 290 14.79 28.50 4.62
C MET A 290 16.14 28.26 3.94
N GLU A 291 16.40 28.96 2.84
CA GLU A 291 17.74 29.03 2.25
C GLU A 291 18.67 29.82 3.19
N GLY A 292 19.46 29.09 3.98
CA GLY A 292 20.39 29.64 4.96
C GLY A 292 19.78 29.82 6.36
N ILE A 293 20.66 29.99 7.35
CA ILE A 293 20.29 30.12 8.77
C ILE A 293 20.39 31.60 9.17
N PRO A 294 19.27 32.24 9.58
CA PRO A 294 19.28 33.62 10.03
C PRO A 294 20.16 33.83 11.27
N ALA A 295 20.82 34.99 11.37
CA ALA A 295 21.66 35.32 12.52
C ALA A 295 20.86 35.61 13.80
N ASN A 296 19.60 36.02 13.66
CA ASN A 296 18.68 36.28 14.78
C ASN A 296 17.53 35.27 14.76
N MET A 297 17.44 34.48 15.83
CA MET A 297 16.35 33.55 16.11
C MET A 297 16.11 33.61 17.62
N PRO A 298 15.28 34.56 18.10
CA PRO A 298 15.16 34.86 19.52
C PRO A 298 14.48 33.73 20.31
N ASP A 299 13.69 32.90 19.63
CA ASP A 299 12.88 31.84 20.22
C ASP A 299 13.27 30.46 19.66
N ASP A 300 13.39 29.46 20.54
CA ASP A 300 13.58 28.05 20.19
C ASP A 300 12.38 27.22 20.70
N PRO A 301 11.30 27.10 19.90
CA PRO A 301 10.12 26.31 20.27
C PRO A 301 10.36 24.79 20.22
N GLY A 302 11.60 24.36 19.97
CA GLY A 302 11.98 22.96 19.93
C GLY A 302 11.39 22.22 18.72
N ILE A 303 11.44 22.84 17.54
CA ILE A 303 11.08 22.20 16.26
C ILE A 303 12.21 21.26 15.85
N ARG A 304 11.85 20.06 15.39
CA ARG A 304 12.81 19.03 14.97
C ARG A 304 12.53 18.54 13.56
N VAL A 305 13.61 18.10 12.92
CA VAL A 305 13.60 17.27 11.72
C VAL A 305 12.64 16.09 11.93
N GLY A 306 11.74 15.85 10.98
CA GLY A 306 10.75 14.79 10.99
C GLY A 306 9.39 15.16 11.57
N MET A 307 9.23 16.35 12.15
CA MET A 307 7.89 16.87 12.50
C MET A 307 7.09 17.16 11.23
N SER A 308 5.77 17.02 11.31
CA SER A 308 4.87 17.60 10.29
C SER A 308 4.82 19.11 10.42
N ILE A 309 4.52 19.80 9.31
CA ILE A 309 4.37 21.26 9.29
C ILE A 309 3.26 21.72 10.25
N ASP A 310 2.14 21.00 10.36
CA ASP A 310 1.06 21.27 11.34
C ASP A 310 1.58 21.25 12.79
N ALA A 311 2.34 20.21 13.15
CA ALA A 311 2.90 20.09 14.50
C ALA A 311 3.96 21.17 14.78
N ALA A 312 4.75 21.55 13.79
CA ALA A 312 5.72 22.63 13.91
C ALA A 312 5.04 24.00 14.04
N LEU A 313 4.03 24.29 13.22
CA LEU A 313 3.26 25.53 13.32
C LEU A 313 2.58 25.64 14.68
N SER A 314 1.98 24.56 15.20
CA SER A 314 1.36 24.57 16.53
C SER A 314 2.33 24.95 17.65
N LYS A 315 3.65 24.76 17.46
CA LYS A 315 4.68 25.13 18.45
C LYS A 315 5.18 26.56 18.30
N CYS A 316 4.99 27.19 17.15
CA CYS A 316 5.50 28.53 16.84
C CYS A 316 4.41 29.49 16.33
N MET A 317 3.14 29.17 16.57
CA MET A 317 2.00 29.91 16.01
C MET A 317 1.95 31.38 16.47
N ASP A 318 2.40 31.64 17.70
CA ASP A 318 2.46 32.98 18.28
C ASP A 318 3.79 33.70 17.99
N LEU A 319 4.70 33.05 17.26
CA LEU A 319 6.02 33.58 16.92
C LEU A 319 6.00 34.20 15.51
N TYR A 320 6.69 35.31 15.35
CA TYR A 320 6.77 36.05 14.07
C TYR A 320 8.18 36.04 13.47
N GLU A 321 9.20 35.71 14.26
CA GLU A 321 10.58 35.60 13.80
C GLU A 321 10.94 34.16 13.41
N PRO A 322 11.98 33.96 12.58
CA PRO A 322 12.46 32.62 12.24
C PRO A 322 12.85 31.82 13.47
N VAL A 323 12.53 30.52 13.45
CA VAL A 323 12.79 29.59 14.55
C VAL A 323 13.71 28.45 14.09
N PRO A 324 14.62 27.98 14.96
CA PRO A 324 15.59 26.96 14.61
C PRO A 324 14.95 25.58 14.46
N VAL A 325 15.45 24.79 13.51
CA VAL A 325 15.11 23.38 13.33
C VAL A 325 16.33 22.53 13.65
N ARG A 326 16.17 21.56 14.57
CA ARG A 326 17.26 20.72 15.06
C ARG A 326 17.06 19.24 14.76
N ASP A 327 18.15 18.48 14.70
CA ASP A 327 18.08 17.02 14.64
C ASP A 327 17.78 16.39 16.01
N ALA A 328 17.83 15.05 16.08
CA ALA A 328 17.61 14.28 17.30
C ALA A 328 18.77 14.43 18.32
N GLN A 329 19.94 14.85 17.87
CA GLN A 329 21.16 15.04 18.65
C GLN A 329 21.27 16.46 19.21
N GLY A 330 20.44 17.40 18.72
CA GLY A 330 20.43 18.80 19.14
C GLY A 330 21.17 19.75 18.20
N GLU A 331 21.76 19.24 17.13
CA GLU A 331 22.46 20.07 16.15
C GLU A 331 21.47 20.89 15.32
N LEU A 332 21.89 22.11 14.96
CA LEU A 332 21.08 23.01 14.16
C LEU A 332 21.20 22.62 12.68
N ILE A 333 20.08 22.22 12.08
CA ILE A 333 20.00 21.75 10.70
C ILE A 333 19.51 22.86 9.77
N GLY A 334 18.66 23.76 10.27
CA GLY A 334 18.14 24.88 9.50
C GLY A 334 17.25 25.81 10.33
N ALA A 335 16.50 26.66 9.65
CA ALA A 335 15.49 27.52 10.26
C ALA A 335 14.22 27.55 9.38
N VAL A 336 13.08 27.81 10.02
CA VAL A 336 11.79 27.98 9.34
C VAL A 336 11.12 29.27 9.80
N ASN A 337 10.35 29.89 8.91
CA ASN A 337 9.51 31.03 9.26
C ASN A 337 8.09 30.54 9.58
N PRO A 338 7.52 30.88 10.75
CA PRO A 338 6.13 30.53 11.09
C PRO A 338 5.11 30.90 10.02
N HIS A 339 5.32 32.00 9.29
CA HIS A 339 4.47 32.42 8.18
C HIS A 339 4.54 31.46 6.97
N GLU A 340 5.71 30.92 6.65
CA GLU A 340 5.87 29.95 5.56
C GLU A 340 5.28 28.58 5.95
N LEU A 341 5.37 28.20 7.23
CA LEU A 341 4.66 27.03 7.75
C LEU A 341 3.13 27.20 7.61
N ALA A 342 2.60 28.39 7.93
CA ALA A 342 1.18 28.69 7.78
C ALA A 342 0.71 28.69 6.32
N LYS A 343 1.50 29.24 5.39
CA LYS A 343 1.23 29.15 3.94
C LYS A 343 1.21 27.70 3.45
N ALA A 344 2.17 26.88 3.88
CA ALA A 344 2.25 25.48 3.48
C ALA A 344 1.07 24.62 3.99
N LEU A 345 0.35 25.10 5.02
CA LEU A 345 -0.87 24.46 5.54
C LEU A 345 -2.15 24.87 4.81
N GLN A 346 -2.18 26.05 4.19
CA GLN A 346 -3.31 26.48 3.39
C GLN A 346 -3.30 25.70 2.07
N ALA A 347 -4.38 24.95 1.82
CA ALA A 347 -4.63 24.41 0.48
C ALA A 347 -4.64 25.60 -0.48
N GLU A 348 -3.95 25.50 -1.63
CA GLU A 348 -4.05 26.51 -2.67
C GLU A 348 -5.52 26.57 -3.12
N GLU A 349 -6.27 27.56 -2.65
CA GLU A 349 -7.57 27.91 -3.22
C GLU A 349 -7.33 28.26 -4.69
N THR A 350 -7.65 27.33 -5.58
CA THR A 350 -7.77 27.60 -7.02
C THR A 350 -9.10 27.12 -7.54
#